data_AF-A0AA39I0S2-F1
#
_entry.id   AF-A0AA39I0S2-F1
#
_cell.length_a   1.000
_cell.length_b   1.000
_cell.length_c   1.000
_cell.angle_alpha   90.00
_cell.angle_beta   90.00
_cell.angle_gamma   90.00
#
_symmetry.space_group_name_H-M   'P 1'
#
loop_
_entity.id
_entity.type
_entity.pdbx_description
1 polymer ?
#
loop_
_entity_poly.entity_id
_entity_poly.type
_entity_poly.pdbx_seq_one_letter_code
_entity_poly.pdbx_strand_id
1 'polypeptide(L)'
;MAGPDVEQELVKGGPDNQNTKASRKIAELAGCATEKTDYSRADSVEDVLKCLRALPVEELLDLQRVVEATGLEFTKEALDQGGPDPIFPYPMADLIKKKRPLPILTGTTKKELNGVTFGAVADGSIHVDKLLAFCRSTVGLAKAVNIEEGAKQCMDRYSDPVSAEEIFNDFFFFTSAYNVAKSSFETGAPTYLYQFEYSDIGRAHYVKPNYSIPKHRRPFHGQELAYLLGIYRGAFTPKDVQIQKQWSQLFVNFINTGNPGFGFEPFYPGRGNYLAINFDSDGEMAAKVTEGFHFEAVNFWNGLKG
;
A
#
# COMPACT_ATOMS: atom_id res chain seq x y z
N MET A 1 -6.40 0.56 8.24
CA MET A 1 -5.57 -0.13 7.23
C MET A 1 -5.31 0.83 6.10
N ALA A 2 -4.18 1.52 6.13
CA ALA A 2 -3.66 2.14 4.91
C ALA A 2 -3.06 1.00 4.09
N GLY A 3 -3.57 0.77 2.88
CA GLY A 3 -2.80 0.06 1.86
C GLY A 3 -1.63 0.94 1.41
N PRO A 4 -0.83 0.48 0.44
CA PRO A 4 0.04 1.38 -0.29
C PRO A 4 -0.77 2.41 -1.09
N ASP A 5 -1.35 3.39 -0.39
CA ASP A 5 -1.96 4.59 -0.97
C ASP A 5 -0.83 5.56 -1.34
N VAL A 6 0.03 5.11 -2.25
CA VAL A 6 0.88 6.05 -2.94
C VAL A 6 -0.09 6.93 -3.71
N GLU A 7 0.04 8.26 -3.56
CA GLU A 7 -0.63 9.26 -4.41
C GLU A 7 -0.13 9.13 -5.86
N GLN A 8 -0.28 7.95 -6.46
CA GLN A 8 -0.03 7.69 -7.87
C GLN A 8 -1.19 8.32 -8.61
N GLU A 9 -0.88 9.19 -9.55
CA GLU A 9 -1.92 9.68 -10.43
C GLU A 9 -2.37 8.53 -11.31
N LEU A 10 -3.69 8.35 -11.35
CA LEU A 10 -4.38 7.56 -12.35
C LEU A 10 -3.82 7.90 -13.73
N VAL A 11 -3.22 6.91 -14.40
CA VAL A 11 -2.64 7.10 -15.73
C VAL A 11 -3.79 7.38 -16.71
N LYS A 12 -3.72 8.49 -17.45
CA LYS A 12 -4.77 8.94 -18.39
C LYS A 12 -5.29 7.79 -19.25
N GLY A 13 -6.61 7.59 -19.26
CA GLY A 13 -7.32 6.71 -20.19
C GLY A 13 -7.05 7.11 -21.63
N GLY A 14 -6.08 6.46 -22.28
CA GLY A 14 -5.68 6.73 -23.65
C GLY A 14 -4.91 5.55 -24.22
N PRO A 15 -4.71 5.47 -25.55
CA PRO A 15 -4.05 4.36 -26.22
C PRO A 15 -2.61 4.10 -25.72
N ASP A 16 -2.03 5.07 -25.02
CA ASP A 16 -0.69 4.99 -24.44
C ASP A 16 -0.62 4.55 -22.97
N ASN A 17 -1.75 4.31 -22.31
CA ASN A 17 -1.74 3.87 -20.92
C ASN A 17 -1.34 2.40 -20.80
N GLN A 18 -0.66 2.08 -19.69
CA GLN A 18 -0.03 0.77 -19.50
C GLN A 18 -1.06 -0.37 -19.48
N ASN A 19 -2.23 -0.15 -18.88
CA ASN A 19 -3.32 -1.13 -18.85
C ASN A 19 -3.88 -1.43 -20.25
N THR A 20 -4.01 -0.42 -21.11
CA THR A 20 -4.43 -0.59 -22.50
C THR A 20 -3.38 -1.37 -23.27
N LYS A 21 -2.10 -1.03 -23.10
CA LYS A 21 -0.98 -1.77 -23.73
C LYS A 21 -0.94 -3.23 -23.29
N ALA A 22 -1.05 -3.48 -21.98
CA ALA A 22 -1.09 -4.83 -21.41
C ALA A 22 -2.30 -5.62 -21.94
N SER A 23 -3.50 -5.03 -21.90
CA SER A 23 -4.73 -5.67 -22.39
C SER A 23 -4.67 -6.02 -23.87
N ARG A 24 -4.19 -5.09 -24.71
CA ARG A 24 -4.02 -5.33 -26.15
C ARG A 24 -2.97 -6.42 -26.42
N LYS A 25 -1.89 -6.44 -25.64
CA LYS A 25 -0.87 -7.48 -25.79
C LYS A 25 -1.38 -8.87 -25.44
N ILE A 26 -2.21 -8.98 -24.39
CA ILE A 26 -2.90 -10.23 -24.06
C ILE A 26 -3.80 -10.65 -25.23
N ALA A 27 -4.58 -9.73 -25.79
CA ALA A 27 -5.45 -10.03 -26.93
C ALA A 27 -4.68 -10.52 -28.17
N GLU A 28 -3.50 -9.95 -28.45
CA GLU A 28 -2.61 -10.40 -29.53
C GLU A 28 -2.06 -11.81 -29.26
N LEU A 29 -1.56 -12.07 -28.05
CA LEU A 29 -0.98 -13.37 -27.69
C LEU A 29 -2.04 -14.48 -27.65
N ALA A 30 -3.27 -14.12 -27.28
CA ALA A 30 -4.45 -14.99 -27.34
C ALA A 30 -4.93 -15.29 -28.77
N GLY A 31 -4.38 -14.63 -29.80
CA GLY A 31 -4.88 -14.71 -31.17
C GLY A 31 -6.24 -14.06 -31.38
N CYS A 32 -6.74 -13.30 -30.40
CA CYS A 32 -8.01 -12.59 -30.46
C CYS A 32 -7.89 -11.21 -31.12
N ALA A 33 -6.67 -10.70 -31.28
CA ALA A 33 -6.36 -9.45 -31.95
C ALA A 33 -5.03 -9.54 -32.72
N THR A 34 -4.78 -8.54 -33.54
CA THR A 34 -3.48 -8.29 -34.19
C THR A 34 -3.05 -6.84 -33.99
N GLU A 35 -1.80 -6.50 -34.33
CA GLU A 35 -1.29 -5.13 -34.33
C GLU A 35 -2.11 -4.16 -35.20
N LYS A 36 -2.90 -4.69 -36.15
CA LYS A 36 -3.75 -3.91 -37.07
C LYS A 36 -5.20 -3.75 -36.58
N THR A 37 -5.53 -4.28 -35.41
CA THR A 37 -6.90 -4.23 -34.87
C THR A 37 -7.30 -2.78 -34.60
N ASP A 38 -8.44 -2.38 -35.16
CA ASP A 38 -8.96 -1.03 -34.98
C ASP A 38 -9.78 -0.95 -33.68
N TYR A 39 -9.14 -0.50 -32.61
CA TYR A 39 -9.79 -0.32 -31.30
C TYR A 39 -10.65 0.95 -31.22
N SER A 40 -10.75 1.76 -32.27
CA SER A 40 -11.68 2.91 -32.32
C SER A 40 -13.10 2.48 -32.71
N ARG A 41 -13.24 1.27 -33.25
CA ARG A 41 -14.49 0.70 -33.72
C ARG A 41 -15.11 -0.24 -32.69
N ALA A 42 -16.33 0.05 -32.28
CA ALA A 42 -17.03 -0.71 -31.25
C ALA A 42 -17.23 -2.19 -31.62
N ASP A 43 -17.53 -2.49 -32.89
CA ASP A 43 -17.71 -3.85 -33.37
C ASP A 43 -16.42 -4.66 -33.37
N SER A 44 -15.31 -4.05 -33.80
CA SER A 44 -13.97 -4.63 -33.71
C SER A 44 -13.58 -4.93 -32.26
N VAL A 45 -13.89 -4.03 -31.32
CA VAL A 45 -13.67 -4.26 -29.88
C VAL A 45 -14.53 -5.42 -29.36
N GLU A 46 -15.81 -5.49 -29.72
CA GLU A 46 -16.69 -6.59 -29.30
C GLU A 46 -16.25 -7.95 -29.84
N ASP A 47 -15.71 -8.02 -31.06
CA ASP A 47 -15.16 -9.28 -31.61
C ASP A 47 -13.95 -9.76 -30.80
N VAL A 48 -13.04 -8.86 -30.44
CA VAL A 48 -11.89 -9.17 -29.57
C VAL A 48 -12.37 -9.66 -28.21
N LEU A 49 -13.32 -8.95 -27.58
CA LEU A 49 -13.86 -9.31 -26.27
C LEU A 49 -14.60 -10.66 -26.30
N LYS A 50 -15.35 -10.94 -27.36
CA LYS A 50 -16.05 -12.21 -27.55
C LYS A 50 -15.07 -13.38 -27.65
N CYS A 51 -13.95 -13.20 -28.37
CA CYS A 51 -12.87 -14.19 -28.43
C CYS A 51 -12.24 -14.40 -27.05
N LEU A 52 -11.84 -13.33 -26.36
CA LEU A 52 -11.22 -13.43 -25.02
C LEU A 52 -12.13 -14.11 -23.99
N ARG A 53 -13.44 -13.80 -24.01
CA ARG A 53 -14.44 -14.42 -23.12
C ARG A 53 -14.66 -15.92 -23.39
N ALA A 54 -14.23 -16.42 -24.54
CA ALA A 54 -14.34 -17.84 -24.88
C ALA A 54 -13.13 -18.66 -24.39
N LEU A 55 -12.06 -18.01 -23.93
CA LEU A 55 -10.86 -18.70 -23.43
C LEU A 55 -11.06 -19.19 -21.99
N PRO A 56 -10.40 -20.30 -21.60
CA PRO A 56 -10.27 -20.69 -20.20
C PRO A 56 -9.61 -19.59 -19.37
N VAL A 57 -10.04 -19.46 -18.11
CA VAL A 57 -9.49 -18.44 -17.21
C VAL A 57 -8.00 -18.67 -16.92
N GLU A 58 -7.58 -19.93 -16.84
CA GLU A 58 -6.18 -20.32 -16.63
C GLU A 58 -5.28 -19.82 -17.76
N GLU A 59 -5.77 -19.88 -19.00
CA GLU A 59 -5.05 -19.38 -20.16
C GLU A 59 -4.88 -17.86 -20.12
N LEU A 60 -5.93 -17.12 -19.73
CA LEU A 60 -5.85 -15.67 -19.55
C LEU A 60 -4.85 -15.28 -18.45
N LEU A 61 -4.78 -16.05 -17.37
CA LEU A 61 -3.82 -15.84 -16.28
C LEU A 61 -2.37 -16.09 -16.73
N ASP A 62 -2.14 -17.17 -17.47
CA ASP A 62 -0.81 -17.48 -18.02
C ASP A 62 -0.35 -16.40 -19.01
N LEU A 63 -1.26 -15.93 -19.88
CA LEU A 63 -1.00 -14.84 -20.82
C LEU A 63 -0.69 -13.53 -20.09
N GLN A 64 -1.47 -13.18 -19.06
CA GLN A 64 -1.17 -12.01 -18.22
C GLN A 64 0.24 -12.11 -17.64
N ARG A 65 0.63 -13.27 -17.11
CA ARG A 65 1.96 -13.46 -16.53
C ARG A 65 3.08 -13.27 -17.54
N VAL A 66 2.88 -13.74 -18.78
CA VAL A 66 3.83 -13.53 -19.89
C VAL A 66 3.97 -12.04 -20.22
N VAL A 67 2.87 -11.29 -20.27
CA VAL A 67 2.88 -9.84 -20.55
C VAL A 67 3.54 -9.05 -19.41
N GLU A 68 3.25 -9.37 -18.16
CA GLU A 68 3.90 -8.75 -17.00
C GLU A 68 5.42 -8.98 -17.01
N ALA A 69 5.88 -10.16 -17.43
CA ALA A 69 7.30 -10.47 -17.53
C ALA A 69 8.06 -9.60 -18.55
N THR A 70 7.36 -8.93 -19.48
CA THR A 70 7.97 -7.95 -20.39
C THR A 70 8.01 -6.53 -19.81
N GLY A 71 7.58 -6.33 -18.56
CA GLY A 71 7.44 -5.02 -17.91
C GLY A 71 6.12 -4.30 -18.20
N LEU A 72 5.18 -4.94 -18.90
CA LEU A 72 3.83 -4.41 -19.12
C LEU A 72 2.90 -4.90 -18.01
N GLU A 73 3.04 -4.31 -16.83
CA GLU A 73 2.20 -4.64 -15.68
C GLU A 73 0.85 -3.92 -15.72
N PHE A 74 -0.19 -4.56 -15.18
CA PHE A 74 -1.44 -3.87 -14.90
C PHE A 74 -1.26 -2.95 -13.68
N THR A 75 -1.42 -1.65 -13.90
CA THR A 75 -1.48 -0.67 -12.82
C THR A 75 -2.84 -0.73 -12.15
N LYS A 76 -2.86 -0.66 -10.82
CA LYS A 76 -4.07 -0.79 -10.01
C LYS A 76 -5.01 0.42 -10.20
N GLU A 77 -4.47 1.56 -10.59
CA GLU A 77 -5.15 2.84 -10.74
C GLU A 77 -5.24 3.24 -12.22
N ALA A 78 -6.37 2.94 -12.88
CA ALA A 78 -6.64 3.38 -14.26
C ALA A 78 -7.57 4.60 -14.27
N LEU A 79 -7.15 5.70 -14.91
CA LEU A 79 -8.07 6.81 -15.18
C LEU A 79 -9.05 6.35 -16.26
N ASP A 80 -10.32 6.23 -15.91
CA ASP A 80 -11.38 5.80 -16.81
C ASP A 80 -12.27 6.96 -17.29
N GLN A 81 -11.80 8.20 -17.11
CA GLN A 81 -12.48 9.47 -17.49
C GLN A 81 -13.16 9.46 -18.87
N GLY A 82 -12.68 8.66 -19.84
CA GLY A 82 -13.28 8.53 -21.18
C GLY A 82 -14.49 7.59 -21.28
N GLY A 83 -14.84 6.88 -20.21
CA GLY A 83 -15.99 5.96 -20.16
C GLY A 83 -17.32 6.67 -19.91
N PRO A 84 -18.46 6.01 -20.16
CA PRO A 84 -19.79 6.58 -19.94
C PRO A 84 -20.13 6.79 -18.45
N ASP A 85 -19.48 6.04 -17.54
CA ASP A 85 -19.65 6.15 -16.09
C ASP A 85 -18.30 5.90 -15.38
N PRO A 86 -17.39 6.88 -15.38
CA PRO A 86 -16.05 6.71 -14.83
C PRO A 86 -16.05 6.63 -13.30
N ILE A 87 -15.42 5.59 -12.75
CA ILE A 87 -15.14 5.45 -11.31
C ILE A 87 -14.10 6.49 -10.87
N PHE A 88 -13.12 6.75 -11.74
CA PHE A 88 -12.03 7.70 -11.55
C PHE A 88 -12.05 8.79 -12.63
N PRO A 89 -12.97 9.77 -12.53
CA PRO A 89 -13.14 10.82 -13.53
C PRO A 89 -12.02 11.86 -13.56
N TYR A 90 -11.16 11.92 -12.54
CA TYR A 90 -10.06 12.87 -12.41
C TYR A 90 -8.81 12.20 -11.82
N PRO A 91 -7.61 12.74 -12.06
CA PRO A 91 -6.40 12.29 -11.38
C PRO A 91 -6.53 12.36 -9.85
N MET A 92 -5.81 11.48 -9.13
CA MET A 92 -5.88 11.41 -7.67
C MET A 92 -5.57 12.74 -6.98
N ALA A 93 -4.61 13.51 -7.50
CA ALA A 93 -4.27 14.83 -6.98
C ALA A 93 -5.46 15.81 -6.98
N ASP A 94 -6.39 15.67 -7.93
CA ASP A 94 -7.60 16.50 -7.99
C ASP A 94 -8.75 15.91 -7.17
N LEU A 95 -8.85 14.57 -7.08
CA LEU A 95 -9.82 13.91 -6.20
C LEU A 95 -9.54 14.21 -4.73
N ILE A 96 -8.27 14.23 -4.33
CA ILE A 96 -7.84 14.58 -2.96
C ILE A 96 -8.30 15.99 -2.58
N LYS A 97 -8.20 16.97 -3.50
CA LYS A 97 -8.69 18.35 -3.26
C LYS A 97 -10.20 18.44 -3.07
N LYS A 98 -10.96 17.44 -3.55
CA LYS A 98 -12.42 17.36 -3.47
C LYS A 98 -12.90 16.43 -2.34
N LYS A 99 -11.98 15.98 -1.48
CA LYS A 99 -12.29 15.07 -0.37
C LYS A 99 -13.33 15.70 0.56
N ARG A 100 -14.31 14.91 0.97
CA ARG A 100 -15.34 15.37 1.92
C ARG A 100 -14.76 15.44 3.34
N PRO A 101 -15.21 16.38 4.18
CA PRO A 101 -14.80 16.48 5.57
C PRO A 101 -15.45 15.37 6.41
N LEU A 102 -14.85 14.18 6.35
CA LEU A 102 -15.28 13.02 7.12
C LEU A 102 -14.21 12.65 8.14
N PRO A 103 -14.58 12.20 9.34
CA PRO A 103 -13.61 11.62 10.25
C PRO A 103 -12.87 10.45 9.59
N ILE A 104 -11.54 10.39 9.77
CA ILE A 104 -10.70 9.32 9.20
C ILE A 104 -9.91 8.64 10.30
N LEU A 105 -9.91 7.30 10.30
CA LEU A 105 -9.01 6.47 11.09
C LEU A 105 -8.11 5.69 10.12
N THR A 106 -6.81 5.95 10.18
CA THR A 106 -5.80 5.31 9.34
C THR A 106 -4.59 4.91 10.16
N GLY A 107 -3.73 4.07 9.61
CA GLY A 107 -2.56 3.59 10.33
C GLY A 107 -1.90 2.38 9.69
N THR A 108 -0.80 1.98 10.32
CA THR A 108 0.13 0.97 9.81
C THR A 108 0.44 -0.06 10.90
N THR A 109 1.06 -1.17 10.52
CA THR A 109 1.86 -1.97 11.46
C THR A 109 3.25 -1.37 11.62
N LYS A 110 3.97 -1.73 12.68
CA LYS A 110 5.32 -1.21 12.93
C LYS A 110 6.36 -1.70 11.93
N LYS A 111 6.19 -2.92 11.38
CA LYS A 111 7.18 -3.57 10.51
C LYS A 111 6.59 -4.05 9.19
N GLU A 112 5.56 -3.36 8.71
CA GLU A 112 4.76 -3.65 7.50
C GLU A 112 5.30 -4.81 6.65
N LEU A 113 6.19 -4.54 5.70
CA LEU A 113 6.84 -5.55 4.88
C LEU A 113 8.35 -5.55 5.10
N ASN A 114 8.79 -5.37 6.35
CA ASN A 114 10.22 -5.39 6.69
C ASN A 114 10.89 -6.68 6.18
N GLY A 115 11.98 -6.49 5.43
CA GLY A 115 12.72 -7.55 4.74
C GLY A 115 12.22 -7.88 3.33
N VAL A 116 11.22 -7.17 2.79
CA VAL A 116 10.84 -7.21 1.37
C VAL A 116 11.67 -6.16 0.61
N THR A 117 12.78 -6.62 0.04
CA THR A 117 13.75 -5.75 -0.65
C THR A 117 13.89 -6.05 -2.13
N PHE A 118 13.06 -6.95 -2.68
CA PHE A 118 13.15 -7.43 -4.07
C PHE A 118 14.57 -7.91 -4.45
N GLY A 119 15.29 -8.46 -3.48
CA GLY A 119 16.66 -8.94 -3.64
C GLY A 119 17.72 -7.85 -3.60
N ALA A 120 17.39 -6.60 -3.28
CA ALA A 120 18.37 -5.55 -3.01
C ALA A 120 19.18 -5.84 -1.73
N VAL A 121 18.60 -6.57 -0.78
CA VAL A 121 19.29 -7.12 0.38
C VAL A 121 19.18 -8.64 0.34
N ALA A 122 20.32 -9.32 0.38
CA ALA A 122 20.39 -10.77 0.54
C ALA A 122 21.53 -11.14 1.47
N ASP A 123 21.31 -12.12 2.34
CA ASP A 123 22.30 -12.63 3.30
C ASP A 123 22.99 -11.51 4.13
N GLY A 124 22.21 -10.48 4.49
CA GLY A 124 22.70 -9.32 5.25
C GLY A 124 23.63 -8.38 4.48
N SER A 125 23.67 -8.48 3.15
CA SER A 125 24.49 -7.66 2.26
C SER A 125 23.66 -6.94 1.20
N ILE A 126 24.13 -5.76 0.77
CA ILE A 126 23.49 -4.98 -0.28
C ILE A 126 23.98 -5.43 -1.65
N HIS A 127 23.03 -5.66 -2.56
CA HIS A 127 23.28 -5.74 -3.99
C HIS A 127 23.11 -4.36 -4.62
N VAL A 128 24.22 -3.64 -4.81
CA VAL A 128 24.24 -2.23 -5.23
C VAL A 128 23.40 -1.98 -6.48
N ASP A 129 23.53 -2.81 -7.52
CA ASP A 129 22.77 -2.62 -8.77
C ASP A 129 21.26 -2.79 -8.58
N LYS A 130 20.85 -3.74 -7.74
CA LYS A 130 19.44 -3.99 -7.42
C LYS A 130 18.88 -2.89 -6.53
N LEU A 131 19.66 -2.42 -5.56
CA LEU A 131 19.30 -1.29 -4.73
C LEU A 131 19.13 -0.02 -5.58
N LEU A 132 20.04 0.24 -6.52
CA LEU A 132 19.94 1.38 -7.43
C LEU A 132 18.70 1.28 -8.32
N ALA A 133 18.42 0.11 -8.89
CA ALA A 133 17.21 -0.13 -9.67
C ALA A 133 15.93 0.10 -8.84
N PHE A 134 15.93 -0.37 -7.59
CA PHE A 134 14.81 -0.20 -6.68
C PHE A 134 14.63 1.26 -6.26
N CYS A 135 15.72 1.97 -5.96
CA CYS A 135 15.72 3.41 -5.69
C CYS A 135 15.18 4.20 -6.89
N ARG A 136 15.70 3.97 -8.10
CA ARG A 136 15.20 4.64 -9.33
C ARG A 136 13.71 4.42 -9.53
N SER A 137 13.25 3.18 -9.35
CA SER A 137 11.83 2.83 -9.50
C SER A 137 10.98 3.56 -8.46
N THR A 138 11.38 3.51 -7.19
CA THR A 138 10.65 4.11 -6.06
C THR A 138 10.62 5.64 -6.16
N VAL A 139 11.75 6.25 -6.53
CA VAL A 139 11.89 7.70 -6.76
C VAL A 139 11.05 8.15 -7.96
N GLY A 140 10.97 7.34 -9.02
CA GLY A 140 10.07 7.55 -10.15
C GLY A 140 8.60 7.53 -9.72
N LEU A 141 8.21 6.55 -8.89
CA LEU A 141 6.86 6.48 -8.30
C LEU A 141 6.58 7.63 -7.34
N ALA A 142 7.59 8.11 -6.62
CA ALA A 142 7.53 9.29 -5.77
C ALA A 142 7.38 10.58 -6.58
N LYS A 143 7.55 10.53 -7.91
CA LYS A 143 7.55 11.69 -8.83
C LYS A 143 8.60 12.72 -8.47
N ALA A 144 9.81 12.25 -8.17
CA ALA A 144 10.91 13.16 -7.94
C ALA A 144 11.14 14.07 -9.14
N VAL A 145 11.44 15.35 -8.88
CA VAL A 145 11.74 16.34 -9.94
C VAL A 145 12.90 15.87 -10.83
N ASN A 146 13.89 15.22 -10.21
CA ASN A 146 15.03 14.63 -10.89
C ASN A 146 15.22 13.20 -10.38
N ILE A 147 14.91 12.22 -11.23
CA ILE A 147 14.97 10.79 -10.87
C ILE A 147 16.39 10.35 -10.54
N GLU A 148 17.41 10.82 -11.25
CA GLU A 148 18.79 10.38 -11.02
C GLU A 148 19.36 10.95 -9.72
N GLU A 149 19.12 12.24 -9.47
CA GLU A 149 19.53 12.86 -8.21
C GLU A 149 18.75 12.28 -7.03
N GLY A 150 17.43 12.08 -7.16
CA GLY A 150 16.63 11.42 -6.15
C GLY A 150 17.07 9.97 -5.89
N ALA A 151 17.44 9.22 -6.94
CA ALA A 151 17.98 7.87 -6.80
C ALA A 151 19.31 7.85 -6.06
N LYS A 152 20.19 8.83 -6.31
CA LYS A 152 21.44 8.99 -5.54
C LYS A 152 21.16 9.28 -4.07
N GLN A 153 20.26 10.19 -3.76
CA GLN A 153 19.89 10.49 -2.37
C GLN A 153 19.25 9.28 -1.68
N CYS A 154 18.46 8.49 -2.42
CA CYS A 154 17.92 7.22 -1.93
C CYS A 154 19.04 6.21 -1.62
N MET A 155 20.01 6.05 -2.53
CA MET A 155 21.18 5.18 -2.31
C MET A 155 21.97 5.60 -1.07
N ASP A 156 22.17 6.91 -0.87
CA ASP A 156 22.91 7.43 0.29
C ASP A 156 22.15 7.17 1.61
N ARG A 157 20.83 7.44 1.63
CA ARG A 157 19.96 7.22 2.80
C ARG A 157 19.88 5.74 3.19
N TYR A 158 19.85 4.85 2.21
CA TYR A 158 19.61 3.43 2.40
C TYR A 158 20.84 2.58 2.07
N SER A 159 22.01 3.09 2.46
CA SER A 159 23.33 2.55 2.12
C SER A 159 23.80 1.37 2.99
N ASP A 160 23.03 0.99 4.01
CA ASP A 160 23.29 -0.18 4.85
C ASP A 160 22.13 -1.19 4.80
N PRO A 161 22.38 -2.49 5.07
CA PRO A 161 21.36 -3.53 4.92
C PRO A 161 20.10 -3.30 5.75
N VAL A 162 20.21 -2.68 6.93
CA VAL A 162 19.07 -2.46 7.83
C VAL A 162 18.18 -1.35 7.29
N SER A 163 18.78 -0.22 6.87
CA SER A 163 18.00 0.86 6.26
C SER A 163 17.42 0.44 4.90
N ALA A 164 18.17 -0.28 4.07
CA ALA A 164 17.69 -0.78 2.79
C ALA A 164 16.45 -1.69 2.91
N GLU A 165 16.28 -2.41 4.02
CA GLU A 165 15.06 -3.19 4.32
C GLU A 165 13.82 -2.32 4.57
N GLU A 166 13.99 -1.02 4.83
CA GLU A 166 12.90 -0.09 5.15
C GLU A 166 12.43 0.74 3.95
N ILE A 167 13.16 0.80 2.82
CA ILE A 167 12.75 1.60 1.63
C ILE A 167 11.28 1.37 1.27
N PHE A 168 10.88 0.10 1.19
CA PHE A 168 9.53 -0.26 0.82
C PHE A 168 8.51 0.22 1.87
N ASN A 169 8.83 0.04 3.16
CA ASN A 169 7.96 0.44 4.26
C ASN A 169 7.80 1.96 4.33
N ASP A 170 8.93 2.67 4.32
CA ASP A 170 9.04 4.11 4.37
C ASP A 170 8.22 4.77 3.26
N PHE A 171 8.40 4.32 2.02
CA PHE A 171 7.70 4.92 0.89
C PHE A 171 6.24 4.46 0.81
N PHE A 172 5.99 3.16 0.73
CA PHE A 172 4.67 2.65 0.38
C PHE A 172 3.67 2.70 1.53
N PHE A 173 4.10 2.58 2.79
CA PHE A 173 3.18 2.52 3.92
C PHE A 173 3.27 3.74 4.83
N PHE A 174 4.47 4.08 5.33
CA PHE A 174 4.61 5.12 6.33
C PHE A 174 4.37 6.51 5.73
N THR A 175 5.00 6.83 4.61
CA THR A 175 4.78 8.11 3.91
C THR A 175 3.34 8.20 3.39
N SER A 176 2.80 7.14 2.81
CA SER A 176 1.41 7.08 2.35
C SER A 176 0.40 7.30 3.48
N ALA A 177 0.53 6.57 4.60
CA ALA A 177 -0.38 6.72 5.74
C ALA A 177 -0.32 8.13 6.33
N TYR A 178 0.87 8.72 6.41
CA TYR A 178 1.05 10.11 6.82
C TYR A 178 0.35 11.09 5.87
N ASN A 179 0.52 10.93 4.56
CA ASN A 179 -0.08 11.82 3.55
C ASN A 179 -1.61 11.66 3.50
N VAL A 180 -2.13 10.45 3.67
CA VAL A 180 -3.58 10.22 3.84
C VAL A 180 -4.08 10.92 5.10
N ALA A 181 -3.36 10.83 6.22
CA ALA A 181 -3.74 11.52 7.44
C ALA A 181 -3.70 13.05 7.28
N LYS A 182 -2.64 13.59 6.66
CA LYS A 182 -2.47 15.02 6.39
C LYS A 182 -3.58 15.56 5.47
N SER A 183 -3.79 14.94 4.32
CA SER A 183 -4.83 15.38 3.37
C SER A 183 -6.24 15.28 3.96
N SER A 184 -6.49 14.32 4.85
CA SER A 184 -7.76 14.21 5.56
C SER A 184 -7.92 15.31 6.60
N PHE A 185 -6.88 15.60 7.37
CA PHE A 185 -6.86 16.70 8.34
C PHE A 185 -7.13 18.05 7.66
N GLU A 186 -6.55 18.29 6.48
CA GLU A 186 -6.73 19.54 5.71
C GLU A 186 -8.18 19.78 5.25
N THR A 187 -9.04 18.75 5.24
CA THR A 187 -10.49 18.92 4.99
C THR A 187 -11.24 19.53 6.18
N GLY A 188 -10.61 19.62 7.35
CA GLY A 188 -11.20 20.15 8.58
C GLY A 188 -11.91 19.11 9.46
N ALA A 189 -11.85 17.82 9.10
CA ALA A 189 -12.43 16.74 9.91
C ALA A 189 -11.40 16.06 10.85
N PRO A 190 -11.83 15.55 12.02
CA PRO A 190 -10.96 14.80 12.91
C PRO A 190 -10.31 13.61 12.20
N THR A 191 -8.98 13.55 12.21
CA THR A 191 -8.22 12.45 11.63
C THR A 191 -7.43 11.77 12.73
N TYR A 192 -7.30 10.45 12.70
CA TYR A 192 -6.61 9.65 13.71
C TYR A 192 -5.61 8.73 13.01
N LEU A 193 -4.35 8.82 13.40
CA LEU A 193 -3.26 8.01 12.86
C LEU A 193 -2.75 7.05 13.94
N TYR A 194 -2.72 5.75 13.67
CA TYR A 194 -2.21 4.74 14.60
C TYR A 194 -1.00 3.98 14.03
N GLN A 195 -0.22 3.39 14.93
CA GLN A 195 0.75 2.36 14.59
C GLN A 195 0.53 1.15 15.49
N PHE A 196 0.26 -0.01 14.90
CA PHE A 196 0.15 -1.26 15.63
C PHE A 196 1.55 -1.83 15.89
N GLU A 197 1.94 -1.96 17.16
CA GLU A 197 3.30 -2.32 17.58
C GLU A 197 3.40 -3.69 18.26
N TYR A 198 2.27 -4.35 18.53
CA TYR A 198 2.25 -5.60 19.26
C TYR A 198 2.90 -6.75 18.49
N SER A 199 4.07 -7.20 18.96
CA SER A 199 4.89 -8.20 18.27
C SER A 199 4.74 -9.63 18.83
N ASP A 200 4.05 -9.80 19.96
CA ASP A 200 3.87 -11.10 20.64
C ASP A 200 2.59 -11.86 20.19
N ILE A 201 2.25 -11.75 18.91
CA ILE A 201 1.07 -12.39 18.31
C ILE A 201 1.14 -13.93 18.29
N GLY A 202 2.34 -14.51 18.38
CA GLY A 202 2.54 -15.95 18.56
C GLY A 202 1.71 -16.81 17.60
N ARG A 203 0.88 -17.71 18.18
CA ARG A 203 0.01 -18.65 17.46
C ARG A 203 -1.35 -18.07 17.08
N ALA A 204 -1.66 -16.84 17.49
CA ALA A 204 -2.89 -16.16 17.11
C ALA A 204 -2.92 -15.80 15.61
N HIS A 205 -1.75 -15.78 14.95
CA HIS A 205 -1.61 -15.63 13.51
C HIS A 205 -1.09 -16.91 12.87
N TYR A 206 -1.82 -17.44 11.90
CA TYR A 206 -1.55 -18.71 11.21
C TYR A 206 -1.78 -18.57 9.70
N VAL A 207 -0.72 -18.74 8.92
CA VAL A 207 -0.77 -18.70 7.45
C VAL A 207 -0.89 -20.11 6.87
N LYS A 208 0.03 -21.01 7.25
CA LYS A 208 0.10 -22.39 6.77
C LYS A 208 0.94 -23.26 7.72
N PRO A 209 0.88 -24.61 7.63
CA PRO A 209 1.72 -25.49 8.42
C PRO A 209 3.21 -25.17 8.27
N ASN A 210 3.97 -25.26 9.37
CA ASN A 210 5.43 -25.08 9.42
C ASN A 210 5.93 -23.70 8.94
N TYR A 211 5.07 -22.68 8.96
CA TYR A 211 5.44 -21.32 8.62
C TYR A 211 5.08 -20.36 9.75
N SER A 212 6.05 -19.56 10.18
CA SER A 212 5.82 -18.43 11.08
C SER A 212 6.73 -17.27 10.71
N ILE A 213 6.20 -16.06 10.82
CA ILE A 213 6.98 -14.85 10.55
C ILE A 213 8.03 -14.69 11.67
N PRO A 214 9.32 -14.46 11.38
CA PRO A 214 10.33 -14.28 12.44
C PRO A 214 9.99 -13.14 13.40
N LYS A 215 10.31 -13.28 14.69
CA LYS A 215 9.97 -12.28 15.73
C LYS A 215 10.50 -10.88 15.40
N HIS A 216 11.70 -10.78 14.83
CA HIS A 216 12.30 -9.50 14.45
C HIS A 216 11.54 -8.78 13.32
N ARG A 217 10.64 -9.45 12.58
CA ARG A 217 9.77 -8.84 11.54
C ARG A 217 8.34 -8.59 11.99
N ARG A 218 8.02 -8.82 13.28
CA ARG A 218 6.67 -8.59 13.85
C ARG A 218 6.53 -7.23 14.54
N PRO A 219 5.34 -6.61 14.53
CA PRO A 219 4.15 -7.02 13.76
C PRO A 219 4.32 -6.75 12.27
N PHE A 220 4.05 -7.78 11.47
CA PHE A 220 4.13 -7.76 10.02
C PHE A 220 2.77 -7.34 9.43
N HIS A 221 2.77 -6.93 8.17
CA HIS A 221 1.61 -6.44 7.43
C HIS A 221 0.42 -7.38 7.57
N GLY A 222 -0.69 -6.84 8.05
CA GLY A 222 -1.95 -7.55 8.21
C GLY A 222 -2.05 -8.44 9.45
N GLN A 223 -1.01 -8.55 10.29
CA GLN A 223 -1.07 -9.36 11.51
C GLN A 223 -2.10 -8.85 12.52
N GLU A 224 -2.32 -7.54 12.58
CA GLU A 224 -3.36 -6.92 13.40
C GLU A 224 -4.79 -7.29 12.97
N LEU A 225 -4.95 -7.78 11.73
CA LEU A 225 -6.25 -8.19 11.18
C LEU A 225 -6.71 -9.55 11.70
N ALA A 226 -5.80 -10.36 12.27
CA ALA A 226 -6.19 -11.56 12.99
C ALA A 226 -7.10 -11.21 14.17
N TYR A 227 -6.84 -10.09 14.86
CA TYR A 227 -7.62 -9.62 15.99
C TYR A 227 -8.89 -8.85 15.59
N LEU A 228 -8.93 -8.25 14.40
CA LEU A 228 -10.07 -7.45 13.92
C LEU A 228 -11.05 -8.25 13.04
N LEU A 229 -10.54 -8.84 11.96
CA LEU A 229 -11.34 -9.49 10.91
C LEU A 229 -11.24 -11.02 10.94
N GLY A 230 -10.33 -11.57 11.76
CA GLY A 230 -10.06 -13.01 11.78
C GLY A 230 -9.23 -13.49 10.58
N ILE A 231 -8.63 -12.58 9.81
CA ILE A 231 -7.75 -12.93 8.69
C ILE A 231 -6.50 -13.62 9.24
N TYR A 232 -6.16 -14.79 8.69
CA TYR A 232 -5.09 -15.65 9.19
C TYR A 232 -5.20 -15.96 10.69
N ARG A 233 -6.42 -16.02 11.24
CA ARG A 233 -6.63 -16.35 12.64
C ARG A 233 -6.15 -17.78 12.94
N GLY A 234 -5.21 -17.88 13.87
CA GLY A 234 -4.76 -19.13 14.45
C GLY A 234 -5.43 -19.44 15.79
N ALA A 235 -4.70 -20.15 16.66
CA ALA A 235 -5.19 -20.52 17.98
C ALA A 235 -5.09 -19.33 18.94
N PHE A 236 -6.25 -18.82 19.38
CA PHE A 236 -6.32 -17.76 20.36
C PHE A 236 -6.24 -18.34 21.78
N THR A 237 -5.49 -17.66 22.63
CA THR A 237 -5.50 -17.82 24.09
C THR A 237 -6.46 -16.80 24.74
N PRO A 238 -6.73 -16.87 26.06
CA PRO A 238 -7.51 -15.82 26.74
C PRO A 238 -6.93 -14.41 26.55
N LYS A 239 -5.60 -14.26 26.54
CA LYS A 239 -4.89 -13.02 26.20
C LYS A 239 -5.31 -12.49 24.83
N ASP A 240 -5.32 -13.35 23.82
CA ASP A 240 -5.67 -12.98 22.44
C ASP A 240 -7.14 -12.57 22.29
N VAL A 241 -8.04 -13.17 23.06
CA VAL A 241 -9.45 -12.79 23.13
C VAL A 241 -9.59 -11.39 23.74
N GLN A 242 -8.81 -11.08 24.79
CA GLN A 242 -8.77 -9.76 25.40
C GLN A 242 -8.23 -8.69 24.43
N ILE A 243 -7.15 -9.00 23.72
CA ILE A 243 -6.58 -8.14 22.65
C ILE A 243 -7.63 -7.89 21.56
N GLN A 244 -8.28 -8.94 21.05
CA GLN A 244 -9.35 -8.83 20.05
C GLN A 244 -10.47 -7.91 20.53
N LYS A 245 -10.91 -8.06 21.78
CA LYS A 245 -11.98 -7.22 22.34
C LYS A 245 -11.58 -5.75 22.34
N GLN A 246 -10.40 -5.41 22.84
CA GLN A 246 -9.97 -4.00 22.94
C GLN A 246 -9.62 -3.41 21.57
N TRP A 247 -8.95 -4.19 20.71
CA TRP A 247 -8.60 -3.78 19.36
C TRP A 247 -9.84 -3.52 18.50
N SER A 248 -10.82 -4.42 18.53
CA SER A 248 -12.09 -4.21 17.81
C SER A 248 -12.91 -3.06 18.40
N GLN A 249 -12.88 -2.85 19.73
CA GLN A 249 -13.59 -1.74 20.37
C GLN A 249 -13.12 -0.37 19.87
N LEU A 250 -11.84 -0.22 19.54
CA LEU A 250 -11.31 1.01 18.93
C LEU A 250 -12.06 1.38 17.64
N PHE A 251 -12.27 0.40 16.75
CA PHE A 251 -13.01 0.61 15.50
C PHE A 251 -14.50 0.81 15.75
N VAL A 252 -15.10 0.07 16.69
CA VAL A 252 -16.51 0.24 17.08
C VAL A 252 -16.77 1.66 17.59
N ASN A 253 -15.90 2.19 18.43
CA ASN A 253 -15.98 3.57 18.93
C ASN A 253 -15.91 4.57 17.76
N PHE A 254 -14.95 4.39 16.86
CA PHE A 254 -14.77 5.26 15.72
C PHE A 254 -15.98 5.24 14.77
N ILE A 255 -16.52 4.05 14.47
CA ILE A 255 -17.72 3.91 13.61
C ILE A 255 -18.92 4.62 14.24
N ASN A 256 -19.12 4.48 15.55
CA ASN A 256 -20.29 5.02 16.24
C ASN A 256 -20.20 6.53 16.50
N THR A 257 -18.99 7.08 16.69
CA THR A 257 -18.82 8.44 17.23
C THR A 257 -17.85 9.32 16.43
N GLY A 258 -17.14 8.76 15.46
CA GLY A 258 -16.01 9.42 14.82
C GLY A 258 -14.76 9.54 15.70
N ASN A 259 -14.79 9.08 16.95
CA ASN A 259 -13.66 9.10 17.89
C ASN A 259 -13.31 7.66 18.33
N PRO A 260 -12.05 7.20 18.15
CA PRO A 260 -11.66 5.85 18.54
C PRO A 260 -11.64 5.57 20.07
N GLY A 261 -11.61 6.61 20.92
CA GLY A 261 -11.43 6.46 22.37
C GLY A 261 -9.98 6.21 22.77
N PHE A 262 -9.73 5.56 23.92
CA PHE A 262 -8.40 5.15 24.39
C PHE A 262 -7.34 6.28 24.50
N GLY A 263 -7.79 7.52 24.75
CA GLY A 263 -6.89 8.68 24.79
C GLY A 263 -6.31 9.08 23.42
N PHE A 264 -6.92 8.59 22.33
CA PHE A 264 -6.47 8.90 20.97
C PHE A 264 -6.75 10.37 20.63
N GLU A 265 -5.69 11.15 20.54
CA GLU A 265 -5.74 12.54 20.07
C GLU A 265 -5.87 12.60 18.53
N PRO A 266 -6.63 13.57 17.99
CA PRO A 266 -6.60 13.85 16.56
C PRO A 266 -5.16 14.12 16.07
N PHE A 267 -4.84 13.66 14.88
CA PHE A 267 -3.60 13.88 14.16
C PHE A 267 -3.43 15.36 13.80
N TYR A 268 -2.25 15.88 14.08
CA TYR A 268 -1.80 17.21 13.68
C TYR A 268 -0.53 17.08 12.84
N PRO A 269 -0.52 17.48 11.56
CA PRO A 269 0.66 17.35 10.70
C PRO A 269 1.94 17.93 11.29
N GLY A 270 1.85 19.09 11.98
CA GLY A 270 3.03 19.71 12.60
C GLY A 270 3.66 18.90 13.73
N ARG A 271 2.90 18.02 14.40
CA ARG A 271 3.39 17.11 15.47
C ARG A 271 3.65 15.70 14.95
N GLY A 272 2.96 15.31 13.86
CA GLY A 272 2.95 13.94 13.37
C GLY A 272 2.51 12.95 14.45
N ASN A 273 1.59 13.37 15.32
CA ASN A 273 1.19 12.59 16.48
C ASN A 273 0.34 11.38 16.05
N TYR A 274 0.58 10.24 16.69
CA TYR A 274 -0.12 8.99 16.42
C TYR A 274 -0.29 8.20 17.71
N LEU A 275 -1.25 7.28 17.72
CA LEU A 275 -1.38 6.32 18.81
C LEU A 275 -0.54 5.08 18.51
N ALA A 276 0.52 4.86 19.28
CA ALA A 276 1.28 3.61 19.27
C ALA A 276 0.50 2.59 20.10
N ILE A 277 0.03 1.53 19.44
CA ILE A 277 -0.88 0.53 20.01
C ILE A 277 -0.11 -0.74 20.28
N ASN A 278 0.00 -1.08 21.56
CA ASN A 278 0.63 -2.29 22.03
C ASN A 278 -0.26 -2.96 23.09
N PHE A 279 0.09 -4.18 23.48
CA PHE A 279 -0.58 -4.92 24.54
C PHE A 279 0.45 -5.52 25.48
N ASP A 280 0.11 -5.57 26.76
CA ASP A 280 0.95 -6.21 27.78
C ASP A 280 0.81 -7.75 27.76
N SER A 281 1.40 -8.40 28.76
CA SER A 281 1.37 -9.87 28.89
C SER A 281 -0.03 -10.43 29.15
N ASP A 282 -0.93 -9.63 29.72
CA ASP A 282 -2.30 -10.02 30.05
C ASP A 282 -3.27 -9.69 28.91
N GLY A 283 -2.80 -8.98 27.89
CA GLY A 283 -3.57 -8.57 26.72
C GLY A 283 -4.31 -7.25 26.93
N GLU A 284 -3.91 -6.47 27.94
CA GLU A 284 -4.42 -5.13 28.17
C GLU A 284 -3.78 -4.12 27.21
N MET A 285 -4.59 -3.22 26.64
CA MET A 285 -4.10 -2.23 25.69
C MET A 285 -3.21 -1.21 26.39
N ALA A 286 -1.93 -1.22 26.03
CA ALA A 286 -0.91 -0.27 26.48
C ALA A 286 -0.67 0.79 25.39
N ALA A 287 -1.73 1.51 25.01
CA ALA A 287 -1.65 2.53 23.96
C ALA A 287 -0.99 3.82 24.47
N LYS A 288 -0.15 4.44 23.63
CA LYS A 288 0.58 5.68 23.96
C LYS A 288 0.55 6.67 22.80
N VAL A 289 0.13 7.90 23.08
CA VAL A 289 0.30 9.00 22.12
C VAL A 289 1.79 9.28 21.97
N THR A 290 2.26 9.19 20.74
CA THR A 290 3.65 9.43 20.34
C THR A 290 3.67 10.50 19.26
N GLU A 291 4.79 11.19 19.09
CA GLU A 291 4.99 12.22 18.08
C GLU A 291 5.98 11.77 17.02
N GLY A 292 5.99 12.48 15.88
CA GLY A 292 6.96 12.24 14.82
C GLY A 292 6.82 10.92 14.09
N PHE A 293 5.60 10.55 13.69
CA PHE A 293 5.35 9.37 12.85
C PHE A 293 6.24 9.36 11.60
N HIS A 294 7.32 8.57 11.67
CA HIS A 294 8.29 8.36 10.60
C HIS A 294 8.78 9.65 9.90
N PHE A 295 8.97 10.73 10.66
CA PHE A 295 9.24 12.06 10.11
C PHE A 295 10.42 12.13 9.13
N GLU A 296 11.53 11.44 9.41
CA GLU A 296 12.69 11.46 8.51
C GLU A 296 12.36 10.84 7.15
N ALA A 297 11.66 9.71 7.14
CA ALA A 297 11.23 9.03 5.92
C ALA A 297 10.21 9.87 5.16
N VAL A 298 9.19 10.38 5.88
CA VAL A 298 8.14 11.24 5.33
C VAL A 298 8.75 12.48 4.68
N ASN A 299 9.66 13.16 5.37
CA ASN A 299 10.30 14.37 4.86
C ASN A 299 11.22 14.07 3.68
N PHE A 300 11.95 12.96 3.70
CA PHE A 300 12.77 12.53 2.58
C PHE A 300 11.89 12.31 1.33
N TRP A 301 10.91 11.41 1.40
CA TRP A 301 10.10 11.05 0.23
C TRP A 301 9.21 12.18 -0.26
N ASN A 302 8.61 12.97 0.63
CA ASN A 302 7.85 14.14 0.21
C ASN A 302 8.74 15.29 -0.29
N GLY A 303 9.97 15.41 0.22
CA GLY A 303 10.93 16.44 -0.22
C GLY A 303 11.51 16.21 -1.61
N LEU A 304 11.40 14.99 -2.14
CA LEU A 304 11.76 14.70 -3.53
C LEU A 304 10.75 15.27 -4.54
N LYS A 305 9.49 15.46 -4.12
CA LYS A 305 8.42 16.07 -4.94
C LYS A 305 8.68 17.58 -5.06
N GLY A 306 8.52 18.12 -6.26
CA GLY A 306 8.60 19.56 -6.55
C GLY A 306 7.26 20.26 -6.38
#